data_AF-A0A6P4F6G2-F1
#
_entry.id   AF-A0A6P4F6G2-F1
#
_cell.length_a   1.000
_cell.length_b   1.000
_cell.length_c   1.000
_cell.angle_alpha   90.00
_cell.angle_beta   90.00
_cell.angle_gamma   90.00
#
_symmetry.space_group_name_H-M   'P 1'
#
loop_
_entity.id
_entity.type
_entity.pdbx_description
1 polymer ?
#
loop_
_entity_poly.entity_id
_entity_poly.type
_entity_poly.pdbx_seq_one_letter_code
_entity_poly.pdbx_strand_id
1 'polypeptide(L)'
;MEKLGFENDDGSAPAEHKQANPQEERKQYIQHCIQALEHACQCHDAHCPWPMCQKMKRVIRHTKKCSRKANGGCNICKQLIALSCYHAKHCQELKCPVPYCPNIKHKLKQQQLQLQQKSVHFH
;
A
#
# COMPACT_ATOMS: atom_id res chain seq x y z
N MET A 1 5.69 -14.00 -13.64
CA MET A 1 5.15 -13.14 -12.57
C MET A 1 6.29 -12.81 -11.63
N GLU A 2 6.83 -11.60 -11.78
CA GLU A 2 8.06 -11.18 -11.10
C GLU A 2 7.73 -10.89 -9.63
N LYS A 3 8.15 -11.80 -8.74
CA LYS A 3 8.06 -11.63 -7.29
C LYS A 3 8.83 -10.36 -6.92
N LEU A 4 8.19 -9.49 -6.16
CA LEU A 4 8.94 -8.46 -5.44
C LEU A 4 9.85 -9.16 -4.45
N GLY A 5 11.16 -9.06 -4.66
CA GLY A 5 12.17 -9.41 -3.68
C GLY A 5 12.04 -8.54 -2.43
N PHE A 6 11.09 -8.91 -1.58
CA PHE A 6 11.11 -8.64 -0.15
C PHE A 6 11.70 -9.88 0.52
N GLU A 7 12.94 -10.17 0.16
CA GLU A 7 13.73 -11.21 0.80
C GLU A 7 14.30 -10.53 2.05
N ASN A 8 13.80 -10.92 3.21
CA ASN A 8 14.42 -10.56 4.48
C ASN A 8 15.58 -11.54 4.68
N ASP A 9 16.80 -11.01 4.70
CA ASP A 9 17.96 -11.68 5.27
C ASP A 9 17.82 -11.53 6.79
N ASP A 10 17.45 -12.61 7.47
CA ASP A 10 17.62 -12.73 8.92
C ASP A 10 17.82 -14.20 9.25
N GLY A 11 19.09 -14.54 9.52
CA GLY A 11 19.51 -15.87 9.91
C GLY A 11 19.36 -16.10 11.40
N SER A 12 18.86 -17.30 11.74
CA SER A 12 19.15 -18.13 12.93
C SER A 12 18.03 -18.40 13.96
N ALA A 13 17.62 -19.69 13.96
CA ALA A 13 17.24 -20.56 15.10
C ALA A 13 15.74 -20.63 15.55
N PRO A 14 15.28 -21.74 16.19
CA PRO A 14 14.40 -22.70 15.53
C PRO A 14 12.95 -22.78 16.06
N ALA A 15 12.03 -22.73 15.11
CA ALA A 15 10.78 -23.48 14.94
C ALA A 15 10.06 -24.11 16.17
N GLU A 16 9.09 -23.37 16.71
CA GLU A 16 7.79 -23.97 17.06
C GLU A 16 6.89 -23.94 15.82
N HIS A 17 6.62 -25.13 15.26
CA HIS A 17 5.80 -25.32 14.07
C HIS A 17 4.32 -25.06 14.37
N LYS A 18 3.92 -23.79 14.38
CA LYS A 18 2.54 -23.43 14.06
C LYS A 18 2.46 -23.36 12.53
N GLN A 19 1.70 -24.25 11.91
CA GLN A 19 1.47 -24.24 10.46
C GLN A 19 0.83 -22.90 10.08
N ALA A 20 1.66 -21.91 9.73
CA ALA A 20 1.20 -20.62 9.28
C ALA A 20 0.58 -20.80 7.90
N ASN A 21 -0.72 -20.53 7.78
CA ASN A 21 -1.38 -20.52 6.48
C ASN A 21 -0.69 -19.43 5.61
N PRO A 22 -0.13 -19.76 4.42
CA PRO A 22 0.57 -18.80 3.57
C PRO A 22 -0.27 -17.55 3.21
N GLN A 23 -1.60 -17.69 3.25
CA GLN A 23 -2.51 -16.57 3.03
C GLN A 23 -2.55 -15.57 4.19
N GLU A 24 -2.40 -16.05 5.42
CA GLU A 24 -2.42 -15.21 6.63
C GLU A 24 -1.10 -14.45 6.79
N GLU A 25 0.04 -15.11 6.55
CA GLU A 25 1.35 -14.45 6.51
C GLU A 25 1.36 -13.31 5.51
N ARG A 26 0.84 -13.53 4.30
CA ARG A 26 0.71 -12.49 3.28
C ARG A 26 -0.17 -11.32 3.75
N LYS A 27 -1.29 -11.60 4.42
CA LYS A 27 -2.17 -10.55 4.95
C LYS A 27 -1.45 -9.73 6.02
N GLN A 28 -0.79 -10.38 6.97
CA GLN A 28 0.00 -9.73 8.02
C GLN A 28 1.09 -8.85 7.41
N TYR A 29 1.80 -9.37 6.42
CA TYR A 29 2.83 -8.63 5.71
C TYR A 29 2.29 -7.35 5.01
N ILE A 30 1.12 -7.45 4.37
CA ILE A 30 0.46 -6.27 3.76
C ILE A 30 0.10 -5.24 4.83
N GLN A 31 -0.46 -5.67 5.97
CA GLN A 31 -0.78 -4.76 7.06
C GLN A 31 0.47 -4.05 7.60
N HIS A 32 1.57 -4.78 7.78
CA HIS A 32 2.84 -4.21 8.20
C HIS A 32 3.38 -3.18 7.19
N CYS A 33 3.22 -3.44 5.88
CA CYS A 33 3.57 -2.47 4.84
C CYS A 33 2.70 -1.20 4.90
N ILE A 34 1.41 -1.32 5.21
CA ILE A 34 0.50 -0.17 5.35
C ILE A 34 0.95 0.69 6.54
N GLN A 35 1.22 0.08 7.70
CA GLN A 35 1.71 0.78 8.88
C GLN A 35 3.02 1.52 8.60
N ALA A 36 3.95 0.88 7.89
CA ALA A 36 5.20 1.51 7.50
C ALA A 36 5.02 2.66 6.53
N LEU A 37 4.06 2.55 5.60
CA LEU A 37 3.72 3.62 4.68
C LEU A 37 3.12 4.81 5.42
N GLU A 38 2.16 4.59 6.31
CA GLU A 38 1.51 5.64 7.12
C GLU A 38 2.51 6.40 7.99
N HIS A 39 3.40 5.66 8.64
CA HIS A 39 4.49 6.24 9.41
C HIS A 39 5.45 7.02 8.51
N ALA A 40 5.92 6.43 7.40
CA ALA A 40 6.87 7.08 6.49
C ALA A 40 6.33 8.38 5.88
N CYS A 41 5.01 8.51 5.72
CA CYS A 41 4.38 9.74 5.23
C CYS A 41 4.45 10.90 6.24
N GLN A 42 4.61 10.60 7.53
CA GLN A 42 4.62 11.57 8.63
C GLN A 42 5.99 11.69 9.31
N CYS A 43 6.88 10.73 9.06
CA CYS A 43 8.19 10.65 9.69
C CYS A 43 9.18 11.60 9.01
N HIS A 44 9.68 12.57 9.76
CA HIS A 44 10.68 13.55 9.29
C HIS A 44 12.12 13.10 9.54
N ASP A 45 12.34 12.11 10.39
CA ASP A 45 13.67 11.64 10.76
C ASP A 45 14.37 10.90 9.60
N ALA A 46 15.43 11.49 9.05
CA ALA A 46 16.23 10.89 7.98
C ALA A 46 16.84 9.55 8.38
N HIS A 47 17.14 9.34 9.66
CA HIS A 47 17.80 8.15 10.20
C HIS A 47 16.87 7.31 11.07
N CYS A 48 15.54 7.38 10.81
CA CYS A 48 14.54 6.57 11.49
C CYS A 48 15.00 5.11 11.58
N PRO A 49 15.04 4.51 12.79
CA PRO A 49 15.63 3.19 13.04
C PRO A 49 14.82 2.05 12.42
N TRP A 50 13.59 2.32 11.96
CA TRP A 50 12.75 1.30 11.35
C TRP A 50 13.10 1.12 9.86
N PRO A 51 13.66 -0.03 9.44
CA PRO A 51 14.10 -0.24 8.05
C PRO A 51 12.96 -0.15 7.03
N MET A 52 11.76 -0.59 7.40
CA MET A 52 10.60 -0.50 6.50
C MET A 52 10.18 0.95 6.26
N CYS A 53 10.30 1.83 7.25
CA CYS A 53 10.10 3.27 7.08
C CYS A 53 11.07 3.84 6.03
N GLN A 54 12.36 3.51 6.13
CA GLN A 54 13.37 3.95 5.16
C GLN A 54 13.05 3.49 3.74
N LYS A 55 12.62 2.23 3.58
CA LYS A 55 12.18 1.68 2.29
C LYS A 55 10.97 2.46 1.76
N MET A 56 9.95 2.70 2.59
CA MET A 56 8.75 3.44 2.19
C MET A 56 9.05 4.91 1.85
N LYS A 57 9.95 5.59 2.58
CA LYS A 57 10.41 6.94 2.23
C LYS A 57 11.04 7.00 0.84
N ARG A 58 11.84 6.01 0.47
CA ARG A 58 12.43 5.91 -0.87
C ARG A 58 11.34 5.74 -1.94
N VAL A 59 10.35 4.89 -1.68
CA VAL A 59 9.19 4.69 -2.58
C VAL A 59 8.37 5.97 -2.74
N ILE A 60 8.06 6.67 -1.64
CA ILE A 60 7.33 7.95 -1.67
C ILE A 60 8.12 9.02 -2.47
N ARG A 61 9.44 9.11 -2.25
CA ARG A 61 10.29 10.04 -3.01
C ARG A 61 10.29 9.71 -4.51
N HIS A 62 10.33 8.43 -4.84
CA HIS A 62 10.24 7.97 -6.23
C HIS A 62 8.92 8.41 -6.88
N THR A 63 7.77 8.17 -6.25
CA THR A 63 6.46 8.45 -6.88
C THR A 63 6.23 9.94 -7.15
N LYS A 64 6.78 10.82 -6.30
CA LYS A 64 6.79 12.27 -6.52
C LYS A 64 7.47 12.64 -7.84
N LYS A 65 8.63 12.05 -8.16
CA LYS A 65 9.43 12.36 -9.35
C LYS A 65 9.17 11.46 -10.56
N CYS A 66 8.45 10.35 -10.39
CA CYS A 66 8.23 9.38 -11.46
C CYS A 66 7.25 9.93 -12.51
N SER A 67 7.70 10.06 -13.75
CA SER A 67 6.90 10.44 -14.93
C SER A 67 6.16 9.24 -15.54
N ARG A 68 6.73 8.03 -15.44
CA ARG A 68 6.16 6.78 -15.95
C ARG A 68 4.89 6.31 -15.21
N LYS A 69 4.47 7.01 -14.15
CA LYS A 69 3.29 6.66 -13.35
C LYS A 69 1.97 6.79 -14.11
N ALA A 70 1.83 7.80 -14.98
CA ALA A 70 0.57 8.10 -15.67
C ALA A 70 0.16 6.99 -16.64
N ASN A 71 1.14 6.37 -17.31
CA ASN A 71 0.91 5.32 -18.31
C ASN A 71 0.98 3.91 -17.70
N GLY A 72 1.11 3.78 -16.38
CA GLY A 72 1.28 2.48 -15.72
C GLY A 72 2.61 1.78 -16.04
N GLY A 73 3.61 2.47 -16.59
CA GLY A 73 4.89 1.87 -16.99
C GLY A 73 5.88 1.62 -15.84
N CYS A 74 5.52 1.93 -14.59
CA CYS A 74 6.40 1.83 -13.44
C CYS A 74 5.89 0.82 -12.39
N ASN A 75 6.67 -0.24 -12.16
CA ASN A 75 6.34 -1.30 -11.20
C ASN A 75 6.29 -0.80 -9.74
N ILE A 76 7.20 0.09 -9.35
CA ILE A 76 7.19 0.70 -7.99
C ILE A 76 5.89 1.49 -7.77
N CYS A 77 5.50 2.31 -8.74
CA CYS A 77 4.26 3.08 -8.65
C CYS A 77 3.03 2.16 -8.64
N LYS A 78 2.99 1.13 -9.49
CA LYS A 78 1.90 0.13 -9.51
C LYS A 78 1.70 -0.52 -8.14
N GLN A 79 2.80 -0.90 -7.49
CA GLN A 79 2.75 -1.54 -6.17
C GLN A 79 2.33 -0.56 -5.08
N LEU A 80 2.84 0.67 -5.10
CA LEU A 80 2.40 1.68 -4.13
C LEU A 80 0.91 1.98 -4.31
N ILE A 81 0.40 2.06 -5.55
CA ILE A 81 -1.03 2.24 -5.82
C ILE A 81 -1.81 1.05 -5.25
N ALA A 82 -1.38 -0.19 -5.50
CA ALA A 82 -2.04 -1.37 -4.95
C ALA A 82 -2.10 -1.35 -3.41
N LEU A 83 -0.98 -1.03 -2.75
CA LEU A 83 -0.92 -0.90 -1.29
C LEU A 83 -1.83 0.23 -0.79
N SER A 84 -1.83 1.37 -1.49
CA SER A 84 -2.69 2.51 -1.18
C SER A 84 -4.16 2.19 -1.38
N CYS A 85 -4.52 1.28 -2.30
CA CYS A 85 -5.87 0.78 -2.47
C CYS A 85 -6.33 -0.07 -1.26
N TYR A 86 -5.44 -0.90 -0.69
CA TYR A 86 -5.77 -1.63 0.53
C TYR A 86 -6.02 -0.67 1.70
N HIS A 87 -5.14 0.32 1.87
CA HIS A 87 -5.31 1.34 2.91
C HIS A 87 -6.61 2.16 2.70
N ALA A 88 -6.88 2.65 1.49
CA ALA A 88 -8.02 3.51 1.19
C ALA A 88 -9.38 2.88 1.50
N LYS A 89 -9.50 1.55 1.44
CA LYS A 89 -10.74 0.83 1.79
C LYS A 89 -11.14 0.98 3.25
N HIS A 90 -10.17 1.18 4.14
CA HIS A 90 -10.38 1.30 5.58
C HIS A 90 -10.06 2.70 6.12
N CYS A 91 -9.43 3.55 5.31
CA CYS A 91 -9.03 4.90 5.69
C CYS A 91 -10.22 5.87 5.78
N GLN A 92 -10.49 6.38 6.98
CA GLN A 92 -11.53 7.38 7.23
C GLN A 92 -11.01 8.83 7.18
N GLU A 93 -9.69 9.03 7.28
CA GLU A 93 -9.05 10.34 7.27
C GLU A 93 -9.45 11.19 6.05
N LEU A 94 -9.90 12.42 6.30
CA LEU A 94 -10.26 13.38 5.25
C LEU A 94 -9.03 13.92 4.53
N LYS A 95 -7.98 14.26 5.29
CA LYS A 95 -6.70 14.77 4.79
C LYS A 95 -5.60 13.72 4.97
N CYS A 96 -5.80 12.55 4.36
CA CYS A 96 -4.86 11.45 4.48
C CYS A 96 -3.50 11.79 3.82
N PRO A 97 -2.36 11.61 4.53
CA PRO A 97 -1.02 11.90 3.99
C PRO A 97 -0.50 10.82 3.03
N VAL A 98 -1.17 9.66 2.97
CA VAL A 98 -0.76 8.54 2.12
C VAL A 98 -0.93 8.88 0.64
N PRO A 99 0.12 8.73 -0.19
CA PRO A 99 0.03 8.97 -1.63
C PRO A 99 -1.11 8.18 -2.27
N TYR A 100 -1.78 8.77 -3.26
CA TYR A 100 -2.91 8.19 -3.99
C TYR A 100 -4.19 7.92 -3.18
N CYS A 101 -4.15 7.82 -1.85
CA CYS A 101 -5.32 7.53 -1.02
C CYS A 101 -6.51 8.47 -1.30
N PRO A 102 -6.35 9.82 -1.33
CA PRO A 102 -7.47 10.72 -1.63
C PRO A 102 -8.11 10.46 -3.00
N ASN A 103 -7.29 10.24 -4.02
CA ASN A 103 -7.76 9.97 -5.39
C ASN A 103 -8.46 8.61 -5.48
N ILE A 104 -7.94 7.60 -4.78
CA ILE A 104 -8.55 6.27 -4.73
C ILE A 104 -9.89 6.33 -4.00
N LYS A 105 -9.97 6.99 -2.83
CA LYS A 105 -11.23 7.20 -2.10
C LYS A 105 -12.28 7.88 -2.98
N HIS A 106 -11.88 8.92 -3.73
CA HIS A 106 -12.76 9.58 -4.68
C HIS A 106 -13.29 8.59 -5.73
N LYS A 107 -12.40 7.83 -6.40
CA LYS A 107 -12.79 6.85 -7.42
C LYS A 107 -13.71 5.75 -6.86
N LEU A 108 -13.44 5.25 -5.65
CA LEU A 108 -14.29 4.25 -5.00
C LEU A 108 -15.70 4.80 -4.75
N LYS A 109 -15.81 6.04 -4.25
CA LYS A 109 -17.10 6.70 -4.05
C LYS A 109 -17.86 6.91 -5.37
N GLN A 110 -17.18 7.39 -6.41
CA GLN A 110 -17.78 7.55 -7.75
C GLN A 110 -18.30 6.23 -8.31
N GLN A 111 -17.52 5.14 -8.16
CA GLN A 111 -17.92 3.82 -8.63
C GLN A 111 -19.16 3.31 -7.88
N GLN A 112 -19.24 3.51 -6.57
CA GLN A 112 -20.41 3.14 -5.78
C GLN A 112 -21.67 3.90 -6.23
N LEU A 113 -21.56 5.21 -6.43
CA LEU A 113 -22.66 6.04 -6.94
C LEU A 113 -23.11 5.60 -8.33
N GLN A 114 -22.18 5.26 -9.23
CA GLN A 114 -22.51 4.77 -10.57
C GLN A 114 -23.25 3.43 -10.53
N LEU A 115 -22.87 2.51 -9.63
CA LEU A 115 -23.57 1.24 -9.45
C LEU A 115 -24.99 1.45 -8.92
N GLN A 116 -25.17 2.36 -7.96
CA GLN A 116 -26.49 2.73 -7.43
C GLN A 116 -27.39 3.34 -8.51
N GLN A 117 -26.85 4.23 -9.34
CA GLN A 117 -27.57 4.83 -10.47
C GLN A 117 -27.99 3.80 -11.53
N LYS A 118 -27.15 2.79 -11.78
CA LYS A 118 -27.52 1.70 -12.69
C LYS A 118 -28.63 0.83 -12.11
N SER A 119 -28.61 0.52 -10.81
CA SER A 119 -29.66 -0.29 -10.18
C SER A 119 -31.04 0.37 -10.17
N VAL A 120 -31.12 1.71 -10.14
CA VAL A 120 -32.41 2.43 -10.20
C VAL A 120 -32.97 2.57 -11.61
N HIS A 121 -32.19 2.31 -12.66
CA HIS A 121 -32.67 2.40 -14.04
C HIS A 121 -33.28 1.07 -14.55
N PHE A 122 -33.11 -0.02 -13.79
CA PHE A 122 -33.69 -1.34 -14.09
C PHE A 122 -34.97 -1.64 -13.27
N HIS A 123 -35.49 -0.65 -12.54
CA HIS A 123 -36.80 -0.66 -11.87
C HIS A 123 -37.65 0.44 -12.48
#